data_AF-A0A2N3FPJ4-F1
#
_entry.id   AF-A0A2N3FPJ4-F1
#
_cell.length_a   1.000
_cell.length_b   1.000
_cell.length_c   1.000
_cell.angle_alpha   90.00
_cell.angle_beta   90.00
_cell.angle_gamma   90.00
#
_symmetry.space_group_name_H-M   'P 1'
#
loop_
_entity.id
_entity.type
_entity.pdbx_description
1 polymer ?
#
loop_
_entity_poly.entity_id
_entity_poly.type
_entity_poly.pdbx_seq_one_letter_code
_entity_poly.pdbx_strand_id
1 'polypeptide(L)'
;MLAASAAIAVVAATAIMPTPAFAAPGRPDPANLVRIVERSDPHTRTTGRVTTSHRTVRGAGLDMTIAGRGEAVAVGNQAVFSGTGVDYVSRGVEGGFQVAAVIGDANQNAQQYRFPGKYLELTEAGYVIVGDGGSTAEPVAAIDPAWARDANGAKVSTRFEVKGDTLTQVSDVTANTPLPVVADPRVRSTWYGWSVDFTKSETKLLAVGGAGCQAVAAKAPSGVGQAIRLSCVFLAGWAGTAIAQGKCVSAKIFNPYVWVPWIAKCYK
;
A
#
# COMPACT_ATOMS: atom_id res chain seq x y z
N MET A 1 53.05 -52.54 -62.13
CA MET A 1 52.73 -53.20 -60.83
C MET A 1 52.76 -52.12 -59.74
N LEU A 2 51.80 -52.18 -58.82
CA LEU A 2 51.16 -51.04 -58.14
C LEU A 2 52.09 -50.13 -57.30
N ALA A 3 51.87 -48.82 -57.43
CA ALA A 3 52.36 -47.77 -56.53
C ALA A 3 51.35 -47.53 -55.40
N ALA A 4 51.80 -47.53 -54.14
CA ALA A 4 50.98 -47.24 -52.97
C ALA A 4 50.95 -45.73 -52.71
N SER A 5 49.75 -45.14 -52.75
CA SER A 5 49.50 -43.74 -52.37
C SER A 5 49.13 -43.66 -50.89
N ALA A 6 49.90 -42.90 -50.10
CA ALA A 6 49.57 -42.58 -48.71
C ALA A 6 48.81 -41.25 -48.65
N ALA A 7 47.53 -41.29 -48.26
CA ALA A 7 46.72 -40.10 -48.02
C ALA A 7 46.93 -39.61 -46.58
N ILE A 8 47.40 -38.37 -46.44
CA ILE A 8 47.51 -37.67 -45.15
C ILE A 8 46.16 -37.01 -44.86
N ALA A 9 45.44 -37.49 -43.85
CA ALA A 9 44.22 -36.87 -43.35
C ALA A 9 44.59 -35.71 -42.40
N VAL A 10 44.29 -34.48 -42.81
CA VAL A 10 44.39 -33.29 -41.94
C VAL A 10 43.12 -33.21 -41.10
N VAL A 11 43.24 -33.45 -39.79
CA VAL A 11 42.15 -33.23 -38.83
C VAL A 11 42.17 -31.75 -38.43
N ALA A 12 41.21 -30.97 -38.97
CA ALA A 12 40.99 -29.59 -38.53
C ALA A 12 40.26 -29.61 -37.19
N ALA A 13 40.97 -29.31 -36.10
CA ALA A 13 40.38 -29.09 -34.79
C ALA A 13 39.65 -27.74 -34.79
N THR A 14 38.32 -27.75 -34.88
CA THR A 14 37.48 -26.58 -34.64
C THR A 14 37.54 -26.22 -33.16
N ALA A 15 38.30 -25.16 -32.84
CA ALA A 15 38.28 -24.55 -31.52
C ALA A 15 36.89 -23.92 -31.29
N ILE A 16 36.04 -24.59 -30.51
CA ILE A 16 34.81 -24.01 -29.97
C ILE A 16 35.25 -22.94 -28.96
N MET A 17 35.31 -21.68 -29.39
CA MET A 17 35.50 -20.57 -28.46
C MET A 17 34.23 -20.51 -27.57
N PRO A 18 34.36 -20.59 -26.23
CA PRO A 18 33.22 -20.40 -25.36
C PRO A 18 32.70 -18.97 -25.59
N THR A 19 31.43 -18.87 -25.97
CA THR A 19 30.73 -17.59 -25.98
C THR A 19 30.80 -17.01 -24.57
N PRO A 20 31.05 -15.69 -24.41
CA PRO A 20 30.97 -15.07 -23.10
C PRO A 20 29.54 -15.28 -22.59
N ALA A 21 29.39 -16.05 -21.51
CA ALA A 21 28.15 -16.13 -20.79
C ALA A 21 27.79 -14.69 -20.37
N PHE A 22 26.74 -14.12 -20.95
CA PHE A 22 26.13 -12.92 -20.41
C PHE A 22 25.72 -13.25 -18.97
N ALA A 23 26.46 -12.73 -18.00
CA ALA A 23 26.02 -12.76 -16.62
C ALA A 23 24.63 -12.12 -16.59
N ALA A 24 23.64 -12.85 -16.08
CA ALA A 24 22.35 -12.25 -15.78
C ALA A 24 22.61 -10.97 -14.97
N PRO A 25 21.91 -9.85 -15.24
CA PRO A 25 22.10 -8.61 -14.49
C PRO A 25 22.13 -8.94 -13.00
N GLY A 26 23.24 -8.61 -12.34
CA GLY A 26 23.42 -8.89 -10.92
C GLY A 26 22.26 -8.32 -10.13
N ARG A 27 21.71 -9.11 -9.21
CA ARG A 27 20.60 -8.66 -8.36
C ARG A 27 21.03 -7.38 -7.60
N PRO A 28 20.18 -6.34 -7.50
CA PRO A 28 20.53 -5.14 -6.77
C PRO A 28 20.92 -5.45 -5.33
N ASP A 29 21.97 -4.79 -4.83
CA ASP A 29 22.36 -4.86 -3.42
C ASP A 29 21.19 -4.39 -2.51
N PRO A 30 20.75 -5.19 -1.52
CA PRO A 30 19.72 -4.80 -0.57
C PRO A 30 19.94 -3.44 0.10
N ALA A 31 21.19 -3.09 0.42
CA ALA A 31 21.49 -1.79 1.00
C ALA A 31 21.28 -0.63 0.02
N ASN A 32 21.46 -0.90 -1.29
CA ASN A 32 21.15 0.07 -2.33
C ASN A 32 19.64 0.28 -2.50
N LEU A 33 18.85 -0.79 -2.42
CA LEU A 33 17.39 -0.72 -2.48
C LEU A 33 16.82 0.14 -1.35
N VAL A 34 17.34 -0.02 -0.13
CA VAL A 34 16.97 0.83 1.01
C VAL A 34 17.27 2.31 0.72
N ARG A 35 18.47 2.64 0.24
CA ARG A 35 18.84 4.03 -0.09
C ARG A 35 17.96 4.63 -1.18
N ILE A 36 17.56 3.83 -2.17
CA ILE A 36 16.66 4.25 -3.25
C ILE A 36 15.31 4.67 -2.66
N VAL A 37 14.72 3.85 -1.78
CA VAL A 37 13.43 4.16 -1.15
C VAL A 37 13.51 5.38 -0.22
N GLU A 38 14.55 5.50 0.59
CA GLU A 38 14.75 6.67 1.46
C GLU A 38 14.89 7.98 0.68
N ARG A 39 15.58 7.96 -0.46
CA ARG A 39 15.71 9.14 -1.33
C ARG A 39 14.39 9.50 -2.00
N SER A 40 13.57 8.52 -2.37
CA SER A 40 12.26 8.76 -2.99
C SER A 40 11.22 9.27 -1.98
N ASP A 41 11.39 8.95 -0.70
CA ASP A 41 10.49 9.36 0.38
C ASP A 41 11.28 9.99 1.57
N PRO A 42 11.87 11.18 1.36
CA PRO A 42 12.78 11.80 2.32
C PRO A 42 12.07 12.35 3.57
N HIS A 43 10.75 12.47 3.53
CA HIS A 43 9.95 13.05 4.62
C HIS A 43 9.37 11.99 5.56
N THR A 44 9.47 10.71 5.20
CA THR A 44 8.98 9.62 6.03
C THR A 44 10.11 9.03 6.87
N ARG A 45 10.04 9.28 8.17
CA ARG A 45 10.99 8.72 9.13
C ARG A 45 10.71 7.24 9.38
N THR A 46 11.73 6.40 9.21
CA THR A 46 11.74 5.02 9.68
C THR A 46 11.76 5.00 11.22
N THR A 47 10.76 4.39 11.84
CA THR A 47 10.63 4.30 13.31
C THR A 47 11.00 2.93 13.85
N GLY A 48 11.10 1.92 13.00
CA GLY A 48 11.46 0.57 13.39
C GLY A 48 11.32 -0.42 12.25
N ARG A 49 11.48 -1.70 12.57
CA ARG A 49 11.33 -2.80 11.62
C ARG A 49 9.94 -3.43 11.75
N VAL A 50 9.35 -3.78 10.61
CA VAL A 50 8.18 -4.66 10.53
C VAL A 50 8.57 -6.11 10.73
N THR A 51 7.64 -6.95 11.16
CA THR A 51 7.86 -8.40 11.21
C THR A 51 7.62 -8.98 9.83
N THR A 52 8.48 -9.89 9.38
CA THR A 52 8.37 -10.53 8.06
C THR A 52 8.36 -12.04 8.19
N SER A 53 7.62 -12.71 7.32
CA SER A 53 7.64 -14.17 7.19
C SER A 53 7.28 -14.53 5.75
N HIS A 54 8.18 -15.24 5.07
CA HIS A 54 8.03 -15.55 3.64
C HIS A 54 7.78 -14.28 2.81
N ARG A 55 6.55 -14.08 2.34
CA ARG A 55 6.11 -12.96 1.51
C ARG A 55 5.08 -12.06 2.21
N THR A 56 4.97 -12.20 3.52
CA THR A 56 4.05 -11.43 4.36
C THR A 56 4.83 -10.45 5.23
N VAL A 57 4.43 -9.19 5.14
CA VAL A 57 4.85 -8.10 6.01
C VAL A 57 3.77 -7.89 7.06
N ARG A 58 4.17 -7.82 8.33
CA ARG A 58 3.28 -7.57 9.46
C ARG A 58 3.66 -6.27 10.17
N GLY A 59 2.73 -5.35 10.22
CA GLY A 59 2.91 -4.04 10.83
C GLY A 59 1.59 -3.48 11.34
N ALA A 60 1.63 -2.82 12.49
CA ALA A 60 0.46 -2.18 13.10
C ALA A 60 -0.80 -3.07 13.22
N GLY A 61 -0.62 -4.37 13.50
CA GLY A 61 -1.72 -5.34 13.64
C GLY A 61 -2.31 -5.85 12.32
N LEU A 62 -1.67 -5.55 11.18
CA LEU A 62 -2.11 -5.98 9.86
C LEU A 62 -1.07 -6.87 9.18
N ASP A 63 -1.58 -7.86 8.44
CA ASP A 63 -0.81 -8.71 7.53
C ASP A 63 -1.01 -8.21 6.10
N MET A 64 0.10 -7.94 5.41
CA MET A 64 0.12 -7.58 4.00
C MET A 64 1.01 -8.54 3.23
N THR A 65 0.44 -9.23 2.24
CA THR A 65 1.14 -10.20 1.40
C THR A 65 1.51 -9.56 0.07
N ILE A 66 2.78 -9.73 -0.34
CA ILE A 66 3.34 -9.20 -1.58
C ILE A 66 3.76 -10.32 -2.54
N ALA A 67 4.12 -9.95 -3.77
CA ALA A 67 4.61 -10.88 -4.81
C ALA A 67 6.12 -11.19 -4.71
N GLY A 68 6.81 -10.72 -3.66
CA GLY A 68 8.24 -10.98 -3.43
C GLY A 68 8.58 -12.47 -3.28
N ARG A 69 9.86 -12.81 -3.48
CA ARG A 69 10.37 -14.20 -3.40
C ARG A 69 11.34 -14.36 -2.23
N GLY A 70 11.32 -15.56 -1.62
CA GLY A 70 12.24 -15.93 -0.54
C GLY A 70 11.95 -15.19 0.76
N GLU A 71 12.84 -15.37 1.74
CA GLU A 71 12.79 -14.62 3.00
C GLU A 71 13.35 -13.20 2.82
N ALA A 72 12.82 -12.27 3.62
CA ALA A 72 13.31 -10.91 3.64
C ALA A 72 14.74 -10.85 4.19
N VAL A 73 15.59 -10.04 3.54
CA VAL A 73 16.91 -9.70 4.04
C VAL A 73 16.79 -8.47 4.92
N ALA A 74 17.21 -8.57 6.18
CA ALA A 74 17.23 -7.42 7.08
C ALA A 74 18.38 -6.47 6.74
N VAL A 75 18.07 -5.18 6.59
CA VAL A 75 19.04 -4.10 6.36
C VAL A 75 18.72 -2.97 7.33
N GLY A 76 19.49 -2.86 8.43
CA GLY A 76 19.16 -1.93 9.51
C GLY A 76 17.73 -2.14 10.03
N ASN A 77 16.92 -1.09 10.15
CA ASN A 77 15.52 -1.18 10.58
C ASN A 77 14.54 -1.52 9.46
N GLN A 78 15.01 -2.02 8.32
CA GLN A 78 14.19 -2.30 7.13
C GLN A 78 14.36 -3.75 6.71
N ALA A 79 13.43 -4.25 5.91
CA ALA A 79 13.49 -5.59 5.34
C ALA A 79 13.33 -5.50 3.82
N VAL A 80 14.14 -6.26 3.09
CA VAL A 80 14.16 -6.25 1.64
C VAL A 80 13.71 -7.61 1.13
N PHE A 81 12.59 -7.64 0.42
CA PHE A 81 12.16 -8.80 -0.35
C PHE A 81 12.56 -8.55 -1.77
N SER A 82 13.15 -9.54 -2.41
CA SER A 82 13.55 -9.35 -3.78
C SER A 82 12.74 -10.23 -4.73
N GLY A 83 12.52 -9.73 -5.94
CA GLY A 83 11.59 -10.32 -6.90
C GLY A 83 12.20 -10.43 -8.29
N THR A 84 11.35 -10.38 -9.31
CA THR A 84 11.75 -10.43 -10.72
C THR A 84 11.23 -9.18 -11.39
N GLY A 85 12.12 -8.22 -11.67
CA GLY A 85 11.76 -6.90 -12.18
C GLY A 85 11.19 -5.94 -11.13
N VAL A 86 10.79 -6.43 -9.95
CA VAL A 86 10.36 -5.61 -8.81
C VAL A 86 10.93 -6.18 -7.52
N ASP A 87 11.55 -5.31 -6.73
CA ASP A 87 11.94 -5.59 -5.34
C ASP A 87 11.04 -4.80 -4.38
N TYR A 88 11.00 -5.17 -3.11
CA TYR A 88 10.19 -4.48 -2.10
C TYR A 88 11.04 -4.16 -0.88
N VAL A 89 10.91 -2.94 -0.38
CA VAL A 89 11.50 -2.51 0.89
C VAL A 89 10.38 -2.22 1.87
N SER A 90 10.39 -2.90 3.00
CA SER A 90 9.43 -2.70 4.07
C SER A 90 10.08 -2.05 5.29
N ARG A 91 9.34 -1.13 5.91
CA ARG A 91 9.81 -0.37 7.07
C ARG A 91 8.65 0.03 7.98
N GLY A 92 8.90 0.02 9.30
CA GLY A 92 8.00 0.63 10.27
C GLY A 92 8.15 2.14 10.18
N VAL A 93 7.04 2.86 10.15
CA VAL A 93 7.01 4.33 10.07
C VAL A 93 6.10 4.89 11.14
N GLU A 94 6.18 6.19 11.39
CA GLU A 94 5.27 6.82 12.33
C GLU A 94 3.81 6.56 11.93
N GLY A 95 3.02 6.06 12.88
CA GLY A 95 1.59 5.77 12.69
C GLY A 95 1.29 4.51 11.86
N GLY A 96 2.26 3.69 11.47
CA GLY A 96 1.99 2.45 10.73
C GLY A 96 3.22 1.82 10.09
N PHE A 97 3.11 1.42 8.83
CA PHE A 97 4.20 0.80 8.08
C PHE A 97 4.12 1.12 6.59
N GLN A 98 5.24 0.90 5.88
CA GLN A 98 5.36 1.12 4.45
C GLN A 98 5.96 -0.12 3.80
N VAL A 99 5.51 -0.47 2.59
CA VAL A 99 6.13 -1.49 1.76
C VAL A 99 6.25 -0.97 0.34
N ALA A 100 7.33 -0.24 0.09
CA ALA A 100 7.57 0.39 -1.20
C ALA A 100 8.09 -0.65 -2.20
N ALA A 101 7.49 -0.68 -3.39
CA ALA A 101 8.02 -1.40 -4.53
C ALA A 101 9.10 -0.59 -5.23
N VAL A 102 10.18 -1.25 -5.62
CA VAL A 102 11.27 -0.72 -6.44
C VAL A 102 11.21 -1.44 -7.78
N ILE A 103 10.58 -0.79 -8.76
CA ILE A 103 10.31 -1.32 -10.09
C ILE A 103 11.55 -1.09 -10.95
N GLY A 104 12.28 -2.17 -11.23
CA GLY A 104 13.45 -2.20 -12.11
C GLY A 104 13.14 -2.65 -13.54
N ASP A 105 11.90 -3.05 -13.83
CA ASP A 105 11.42 -3.45 -15.16
C ASP A 105 10.10 -2.72 -15.46
N ALA A 106 10.08 -1.94 -16.54
CA ALA A 106 8.91 -1.18 -16.97
C ALA A 106 7.68 -2.06 -17.28
N ASN A 107 7.87 -3.35 -17.59
CA ASN A 107 6.78 -4.31 -17.81
C ASN A 107 6.12 -4.77 -16.51
N GLN A 108 6.68 -4.41 -15.35
CA GLN A 108 6.12 -4.69 -14.04
C GLN A 108 5.58 -3.40 -13.44
N ASN A 109 4.63 -2.76 -14.11
CA ASN A 109 4.07 -1.48 -13.71
C ASN A 109 2.85 -1.58 -12.76
N ALA A 110 2.41 -2.81 -12.44
CA ALA A 110 1.31 -3.09 -11.53
C ALA A 110 1.77 -3.96 -10.35
N GLN A 111 1.61 -3.46 -9.12
CA GLN A 111 2.03 -4.14 -7.89
C GLN A 111 0.81 -4.50 -7.06
N GLN A 112 0.72 -5.77 -6.68
CA GLN A 112 -0.38 -6.27 -5.85
C GLN A 112 0.05 -6.43 -4.39
N TYR A 113 -0.82 -5.94 -3.50
CA TYR A 113 -0.71 -6.01 -2.06
C TYR A 113 -2.01 -6.60 -1.53
N ARG A 114 -1.93 -7.79 -0.93
CA ARG A 114 -3.12 -8.50 -0.42
C ARG A 114 -3.21 -8.32 1.10
N PHE A 115 -4.41 -8.04 1.59
CA PHE A 115 -4.75 -7.86 3.00
C PHE A 115 -5.73 -8.96 3.44
N PRO A 116 -5.24 -10.17 3.77
CA PRO A 116 -6.11 -11.34 3.94
C PRO A 116 -7.23 -11.12 4.95
N GLY A 117 -8.47 -11.42 4.53
CA GLY A 117 -9.66 -11.30 5.38
C GLY A 117 -10.11 -9.86 5.66
N LYS A 118 -9.51 -8.86 5.01
CA LYS A 118 -9.91 -7.45 5.13
C LYS A 118 -10.78 -7.02 3.96
N TYR A 119 -11.63 -6.05 4.23
CA TYR A 119 -12.36 -5.32 3.20
C TYR A 119 -11.62 -4.03 2.88
N LEU A 120 -11.51 -3.75 1.58
CA LEU A 120 -10.83 -2.57 1.08
C LEU A 120 -11.83 -1.69 0.34
N GLU A 121 -11.79 -0.39 0.61
CA GLU A 121 -12.64 0.60 -0.05
C GLU A 121 -11.80 1.78 -0.53
N LEU A 122 -11.80 2.03 -1.84
CA LEU A 122 -11.13 3.20 -2.42
C LEU A 122 -12.04 4.42 -2.33
N THR A 123 -11.53 5.48 -1.73
CA THR A 123 -12.23 6.77 -1.60
C THR A 123 -11.95 7.68 -2.80
N GLU A 124 -12.83 8.66 -3.05
CA GLU A 124 -12.62 9.68 -4.09
C GLU A 124 -11.34 10.51 -3.87
N ALA A 125 -10.91 10.66 -2.61
CA ALA A 125 -9.67 11.36 -2.25
C ALA A 125 -8.40 10.52 -2.47
N GLY A 126 -8.52 9.29 -2.97
CA GLY A 126 -7.40 8.39 -3.28
C GLY A 126 -6.90 7.54 -2.12
N TYR A 127 -7.46 7.70 -0.91
CA TYR A 127 -7.18 6.81 0.23
C TYR A 127 -7.86 5.46 0.04
N VAL A 128 -7.26 4.40 0.57
CA VAL A 128 -7.93 3.09 0.69
C VAL A 128 -8.19 2.80 2.16
N ILE A 129 -9.46 2.61 2.52
CA ILE A 129 -9.87 2.23 3.86
C ILE A 129 -9.77 0.73 4.00
N VAL A 130 -9.19 0.25 5.10
CA VAL A 130 -9.06 -1.17 5.45
C VAL A 130 -9.99 -1.47 6.62
N GLY A 131 -11.05 -2.24 6.38
CA GLY A 131 -12.03 -2.65 7.39
C GLY A 131 -11.82 -4.09 7.88
N ASP A 132 -12.14 -4.35 9.15
CA ASP A 132 -12.12 -5.69 9.75
C ASP A 132 -13.45 -6.42 9.58
N GLY A 133 -13.87 -6.60 8.33
CA GLY A 133 -15.17 -7.22 8.03
C GLY A 133 -15.75 -6.66 6.74
N GLY A 134 -17.05 -6.35 6.73
CA GLY A 134 -17.72 -5.73 5.58
C GLY A 134 -17.59 -4.20 5.56
N SER A 135 -18.30 -3.56 4.62
CA SER A 135 -18.27 -2.10 4.43
C SER A 135 -18.63 -1.31 5.68
N THR A 136 -19.43 -1.85 6.60
CA THR A 136 -19.86 -1.20 7.84
C THR A 136 -19.05 -1.53 9.09
N ALA A 137 -17.99 -2.35 8.93
CA ALA A 137 -17.12 -2.75 10.03
C ALA A 137 -16.20 -1.61 10.45
N GLU A 138 -15.63 -1.72 11.66
CA GLU A 138 -14.65 -0.75 12.15
C GLU A 138 -13.43 -0.71 11.20
N PRO A 139 -13.01 0.48 10.76
CA PRO A 139 -11.75 0.59 10.05
C PRO A 139 -10.61 0.17 10.98
N VAL A 140 -9.64 -0.57 10.46
CA VAL A 140 -8.40 -0.98 11.14
C VAL A 140 -7.15 -0.31 10.57
N ALA A 141 -7.24 0.25 9.36
CA ALA A 141 -6.23 1.14 8.79
C ALA A 141 -6.79 2.02 7.67
N ALA A 142 -5.98 2.98 7.25
CA ALA A 142 -6.11 3.67 5.97
C ALA A 142 -4.77 3.58 5.22
N ILE A 143 -4.82 3.56 3.90
CA ILE A 143 -3.64 3.61 3.02
C ILE A 143 -3.63 4.99 2.38
N ASP A 144 -2.50 5.70 2.53
CA ASP A 144 -2.33 7.04 1.97
C ASP A 144 -2.42 7.01 0.44
N PRO A 145 -2.83 8.11 -0.22
CA PRO A 145 -2.96 8.15 -1.67
C PRO A 145 -1.68 7.70 -2.39
N ALA A 146 -1.89 6.97 -3.49
CA ALA A 146 -0.80 6.41 -4.28
C ALA A 146 0.18 7.51 -4.71
N TRP A 147 1.47 7.26 -4.55
CA TRP A 147 2.52 8.04 -5.17
C TRP A 147 3.59 7.13 -5.76
N ALA A 148 4.24 7.62 -6.82
CA ALA A 148 5.37 6.97 -7.44
C ALA A 148 6.40 8.02 -7.88
N ARG A 149 7.69 7.65 -7.85
CA ARG A 149 8.80 8.50 -8.29
C ARG A 149 9.83 7.71 -9.08
N ASP A 150 10.33 8.31 -10.16
CA ASP A 150 11.39 7.71 -10.97
C ASP A 150 12.78 7.86 -10.34
N ALA A 151 13.81 7.36 -11.03
CA ALA A 151 15.19 7.40 -10.56
C ALA A 151 15.75 8.82 -10.37
N ASN A 152 15.17 9.81 -11.06
CA ASN A 152 15.53 11.23 -10.95
C ASN A 152 14.71 11.95 -9.88
N GLY A 153 13.77 11.25 -9.22
CA GLY A 153 12.86 11.79 -8.22
C GLY A 153 11.62 12.50 -8.80
N ALA A 154 11.45 12.48 -10.12
CA ALA A 154 10.28 13.06 -10.77
C ALA A 154 9.03 12.23 -10.46
N LYS A 155 7.87 12.90 -10.33
CA LYS A 155 6.61 12.22 -10.06
C LYS A 155 6.20 11.36 -11.26
N VAL A 156 5.83 10.12 -10.98
CA VAL A 156 5.21 9.21 -11.95
C VAL A 156 3.72 9.13 -11.61
N SER A 157 2.86 9.26 -12.62
CA SER A 157 1.41 9.12 -12.43
C SER A 157 1.10 7.71 -11.91
N THR A 158 0.24 7.61 -10.90
CA THR A 158 -0.11 6.32 -10.30
C THR A 158 -1.51 6.36 -9.72
N ARG A 159 -2.14 5.20 -9.61
CA ARG A 159 -3.47 5.03 -9.01
C ARG A 159 -3.57 3.69 -8.30
N PHE A 160 -4.53 3.61 -7.38
CA PHE A 160 -4.96 2.35 -6.80
C PHE A 160 -6.19 1.78 -7.50
N GLU A 161 -6.25 0.47 -7.55
CA GLU A 161 -7.40 -0.33 -7.94
C GLU A 161 -7.64 -1.38 -6.85
N VAL A 162 -8.89 -1.57 -6.45
CA VAL A 162 -9.26 -2.50 -5.38
C VAL A 162 -10.13 -3.61 -5.94
N LYS A 163 -9.77 -4.86 -5.62
CA LYS A 163 -10.58 -6.05 -5.92
C LYS A 163 -10.59 -6.98 -4.72
N GLY A 164 -11.70 -7.00 -3.99
CA GLY A 164 -11.84 -7.79 -2.76
C GLY A 164 -10.82 -7.37 -1.71
N ASP A 165 -9.97 -8.30 -1.29
CA ASP A 165 -8.90 -8.09 -0.30
C ASP A 165 -7.55 -7.69 -0.92
N THR A 166 -7.53 -7.40 -2.23
CA THR A 166 -6.33 -7.09 -3.00
C THR A 166 -6.33 -5.64 -3.47
N LEU A 167 -5.28 -4.92 -3.08
CA LEU A 167 -4.92 -3.61 -3.59
C LEU A 167 -3.92 -3.77 -4.74
N THR A 168 -4.22 -3.19 -5.89
CA THR A 168 -3.25 -3.06 -6.99
C THR A 168 -2.86 -1.60 -7.12
N GLN A 169 -1.57 -1.30 -7.05
CA GLN A 169 -1.04 0.00 -7.44
C GLN A 169 -0.55 -0.10 -8.89
N VAL A 170 -1.07 0.78 -9.75
CA VAL A 170 -0.64 0.87 -11.15
C VAL A 170 0.15 2.17 -11.31
N SER A 171 1.38 2.06 -11.78
CA SER A 171 2.25 3.20 -12.10
C SER A 171 2.35 3.36 -13.62
N ASP A 172 2.29 4.60 -14.10
CA ASP A 172 2.39 4.91 -15.53
C ASP A 172 3.85 4.95 -15.98
N VAL A 173 4.44 3.75 -16.10
CA VAL A 173 5.84 3.56 -16.51
C VAL A 173 5.86 3.33 -18.03
N THR A 174 6.64 4.14 -18.73
CA THR A 174 6.86 4.04 -20.18
C THR A 174 8.30 3.60 -20.47
N ALA A 175 8.61 3.30 -21.73
CA ALA A 175 9.98 2.98 -22.16
C ALA A 175 10.98 4.13 -21.90
N ASN A 176 10.50 5.37 -21.74
CA ASN A 176 11.34 6.54 -21.48
C ASN A 176 11.42 6.89 -19.98
N THR A 177 10.69 6.18 -19.12
CA THR A 177 10.68 6.46 -17.68
C THR A 177 11.99 5.96 -17.05
N PRO A 178 12.79 6.82 -16.39
CA PRO A 178 14.03 6.42 -15.74
C PRO A 178 13.79 5.39 -14.62
N LEU A 179 14.45 4.24 -14.72
CA LEU A 179 14.35 3.17 -13.72
C LEU A 179 15.50 3.26 -12.69
N PRO A 180 15.27 2.81 -11.44
CA PRO A 180 14.02 2.23 -10.96
C PRO A 180 12.97 3.29 -10.60
N VAL A 181 11.69 2.90 -10.72
CA VAL A 181 10.56 3.66 -10.16
C VAL A 181 10.23 3.12 -8.79
N VAL A 182 10.15 3.98 -7.78
CA VAL A 182 9.66 3.65 -6.44
C VAL A 182 8.17 3.95 -6.37
N ALA A 183 7.36 2.95 -6.02
CA ALA A 183 5.91 3.07 -5.89
C ALA A 183 5.47 2.63 -4.49
N ASP A 184 4.63 3.43 -3.85
CA ASP A 184 4.26 3.26 -2.44
C ASP A 184 2.78 2.97 -2.21
N PRO A 185 2.51 1.97 -1.36
CA PRO A 185 1.47 2.08 -0.36
C PRO A 185 2.05 2.23 1.06
N ARG A 186 1.75 3.38 1.68
CA ARG A 186 1.93 3.61 3.12
C ARG A 186 0.64 3.31 3.86
N VAL A 187 0.71 2.40 4.83
CA VAL A 187 -0.40 2.01 5.68
C VAL A 187 -0.34 2.78 7.00
N ARG A 188 -1.45 3.45 7.33
CA ARG A 188 -1.70 4.18 8.59
C ARG A 188 -2.63 3.35 9.48
N SER A 189 -2.22 3.04 10.69
CA SER A 189 -3.05 2.40 11.71
C SER A 189 -4.21 3.29 12.15
N THR A 190 -5.30 2.72 12.64
CA THR A 190 -6.45 3.47 13.18
C THR A 190 -6.25 4.12 14.54
N TRP A 191 -5.10 3.90 15.17
CA TRP A 191 -4.68 4.72 16.30
C TRP A 191 -4.11 6.09 15.87
N TYR A 192 -4.02 6.33 14.57
CA TYR A 192 -3.71 7.64 14.01
C TYR A 192 -5.02 8.43 13.77
N GLY A 193 -5.16 9.60 14.41
CA GLY A 193 -6.31 10.50 14.25
C GLY A 193 -7.23 10.60 15.47
N TRP A 194 -8.43 11.14 15.27
CA TRP A 194 -9.46 11.30 16.32
C TRP A 194 -10.61 10.32 16.11
N SER A 195 -11.11 9.71 17.19
CA SER A 195 -12.37 8.96 17.18
C SER A 195 -13.51 9.86 17.67
N VAL A 196 -14.65 9.79 17.00
CA VAL A 196 -15.90 10.39 17.45
C VAL A 196 -16.95 9.29 17.55
N ASP A 197 -17.39 9.01 18.77
CA ASP A 197 -18.44 8.03 19.04
C ASP A 197 -19.75 8.77 19.30
N PHE A 198 -20.75 8.55 18.45
CA PHE A 198 -22.04 9.22 18.59
C PHE A 198 -22.96 8.39 19.49
N THR A 199 -23.60 9.07 20.44
CA THR A 199 -24.64 8.43 21.26
C THR A 199 -25.84 8.01 20.41
N LYS A 200 -26.74 7.21 20.99
CA LYS A 200 -28.01 6.84 20.33
C LYS A 200 -28.86 8.05 19.97
N SER A 201 -28.83 9.09 20.80
CA SER A 201 -29.58 10.32 20.55
C SER A 201 -28.98 11.13 19.40
N GLU A 202 -27.64 11.24 19.36
CA GLU A 202 -26.93 11.97 18.31
C GLU A 202 -26.99 11.22 16.98
N THR A 203 -26.89 9.89 16.98
CA THR A 203 -27.11 9.08 15.78
C THR A 203 -28.51 9.34 15.20
N LYS A 204 -29.55 9.37 16.04
CA LYS A 204 -30.91 9.73 15.59
C LYS A 204 -30.98 11.15 15.02
N LEU A 205 -30.31 12.11 15.64
CA LEU A 205 -30.24 13.47 15.12
C LEU A 205 -29.50 13.53 13.78
N LEU A 206 -28.36 12.85 13.64
CA LEU A 206 -27.62 12.79 12.36
C LEU A 206 -28.51 12.24 11.24
N ALA A 207 -29.31 11.22 11.50
CA ALA A 207 -30.24 10.64 10.52
C ALA A 207 -31.36 11.61 10.08
N VAL A 208 -31.66 12.66 10.86
CA VAL A 208 -32.59 13.75 10.45
C VAL A 208 -31.98 14.63 9.35
N GLY A 209 -30.66 14.57 9.15
CA GLY A 209 -29.96 15.39 8.16
C GLY A 209 -29.68 16.80 8.68
N GLY A 210 -29.79 17.81 7.81
CA GLY A 210 -29.24 19.17 8.02
C GLY A 210 -29.42 19.76 9.42
N ALA A 211 -30.65 19.84 9.93
CA ALA A 211 -30.93 20.41 11.26
C ALA A 211 -30.33 19.58 12.41
N GLY A 212 -30.40 18.25 12.29
CA GLY A 212 -29.84 17.34 13.28
C GLY A 212 -28.31 17.34 13.28
N CYS A 213 -27.67 17.37 12.09
CA CYS A 213 -26.23 17.56 11.98
C CYS A 213 -25.75 18.86 12.62
N GLN A 214 -26.48 19.97 12.44
CA GLN A 214 -26.14 21.24 13.09
C GLN A 214 -26.24 21.15 14.61
N ALA A 215 -27.28 20.49 15.13
CA ALA A 215 -27.46 20.29 16.57
C ALA A 215 -26.35 19.42 17.19
N VAL A 216 -25.91 18.37 16.50
CA VAL A 216 -24.77 17.53 16.94
C VAL A 216 -23.47 18.32 16.84
N ALA A 217 -23.23 19.01 15.72
CA ALA A 217 -22.03 19.81 15.50
C ALA A 217 -21.86 20.96 16.51
N ALA A 218 -22.95 21.56 16.99
CA ALA A 218 -22.92 22.64 17.99
C ALA A 218 -22.44 22.18 19.37
N LYS A 219 -22.53 20.87 19.67
CA LYS A 219 -22.06 20.27 20.94
C LYS A 219 -20.63 19.77 20.86
N ALA A 220 -20.07 19.66 19.66
CA ALA A 220 -18.71 19.18 19.43
C ALA A 220 -17.69 20.35 19.52
N PRO A 221 -16.41 20.07 19.84
CA PRO A 221 -15.33 21.04 19.70
C PRO A 221 -15.30 21.64 18.29
N SER A 222 -14.90 22.91 18.16
CA SER A 222 -15.04 23.69 16.91
C SER A 222 -14.56 22.96 15.64
N GLY A 223 -13.37 22.33 15.69
CA GLY A 223 -12.83 21.57 14.56
C GLY A 223 -13.66 20.32 14.21
N VAL A 224 -14.11 19.56 15.21
CA VAL A 224 -14.97 18.38 15.00
C VAL A 224 -16.36 18.79 14.53
N GLY A 225 -16.94 19.84 15.10
CA GLY A 225 -18.23 20.38 14.70
C GLY A 225 -18.24 20.87 13.25
N GLN A 226 -17.18 21.57 12.81
CA GLN A 226 -17.05 21.96 11.40
C GLN A 226 -16.98 20.74 10.48
N ALA A 227 -16.22 19.72 10.87
CA ALA A 227 -16.07 18.49 10.11
C ALA A 227 -17.39 17.68 10.02
N ILE A 228 -18.18 17.60 11.10
CA ILE A 228 -19.53 17.00 11.09
C ILE A 228 -20.44 17.74 10.09
N ARG A 229 -20.39 19.07 10.03
CA ARG A 229 -21.20 19.86 9.08
C ARG A 229 -20.83 19.56 7.64
N LEU A 230 -19.53 19.50 7.32
CA LEU A 230 -19.05 19.21 5.96
C LEU A 230 -19.43 17.80 5.50
N SER A 231 -19.45 16.83 6.42
CA SER A 231 -19.75 15.42 6.12
C SER A 231 -21.21 15.04 6.41
N CYS A 232 -22.13 15.99 6.61
CA CYS A 232 -23.48 15.71 7.13
C CYS A 232 -24.27 14.70 6.29
N VAL A 233 -24.32 14.85 4.96
CA VAL A 233 -25.08 13.94 4.10
C VAL A 233 -24.54 12.51 4.20
N PHE A 234 -23.22 12.37 4.20
CA PHE A 234 -22.54 11.09 4.37
C PHE A 234 -22.86 10.48 5.73
N LEU A 235 -22.66 11.23 6.82
CA LEU A 235 -22.95 10.77 8.19
C LEU A 235 -24.44 10.44 8.41
N ALA A 236 -25.36 11.18 7.78
CA ALA A 236 -26.80 10.93 7.85
C ALA A 236 -27.17 9.57 7.22
N GLY A 237 -26.56 9.23 6.08
CA GLY A 237 -26.75 7.92 5.45
C GLY A 237 -26.31 6.78 6.38
N TRP A 238 -25.12 6.89 6.96
CA TRP A 238 -24.60 5.95 7.95
C TRP A 238 -25.48 5.86 9.21
N ALA A 239 -25.98 6.99 9.67
CA ALA A 239 -26.88 7.05 10.82
C ALA A 239 -28.22 6.34 10.56
N GLY A 240 -28.77 6.48 9.35
CA GLY A 240 -29.95 5.73 8.93
C GLY A 240 -29.72 4.21 8.98
N THR A 241 -28.60 3.74 8.43
CA THR A 241 -28.22 2.32 8.47
C THR A 241 -27.99 1.84 9.92
N ALA A 242 -27.31 2.63 10.75
CA ALA A 242 -27.06 2.27 12.15
C ALA A 242 -28.38 2.13 12.94
N ILE A 243 -29.32 3.06 12.75
CA ILE A 243 -30.64 3.01 13.41
C ILE A 243 -31.42 1.78 12.99
N ALA A 244 -31.42 1.43 11.70
CA ALA A 244 -32.07 0.23 11.19
C ALA A 244 -31.51 -1.05 11.81
N GLN A 245 -30.24 -1.05 12.23
CA GLN A 245 -29.59 -2.16 12.93
C GLN A 245 -29.67 -2.06 14.46
N GLY A 246 -30.38 -1.08 15.02
CA GLY A 246 -30.45 -0.85 16.47
C GLY A 246 -29.11 -0.43 17.09
N LYS A 247 -28.20 0.10 16.28
CA LYS A 247 -26.81 0.45 16.60
C LYS A 247 -26.57 1.96 16.46
N CYS A 248 -25.33 2.37 16.69
CA CYS A 248 -24.90 3.77 16.62
C CYS A 248 -23.78 3.96 15.60
N VAL A 249 -23.60 5.21 15.16
CA VAL A 249 -22.46 5.57 14.31
C VAL A 249 -21.28 5.92 15.21
N SER A 250 -20.11 5.44 14.82
CA SER A 250 -18.83 5.98 15.26
C SER A 250 -18.02 6.35 14.02
N ALA A 251 -17.06 7.27 14.14
CA ALA A 251 -16.24 7.67 13.01
C ALA A 251 -14.80 8.01 13.38
N LYS A 252 -13.87 7.61 12.50
CA LYS A 252 -12.46 7.99 12.56
C LYS A 252 -12.24 9.20 11.67
N ILE A 253 -11.49 10.16 12.20
CA ILE A 253 -11.05 11.36 11.49
C ILE A 253 -9.53 11.25 11.30
N PHE A 254 -9.12 10.85 10.09
CA PHE A 254 -7.69 10.75 9.73
C PHE A 254 -7.10 12.12 9.39
N ASN A 255 -7.92 12.98 8.79
CA ASN A 255 -7.68 14.41 8.57
C ASN A 255 -9.06 15.11 8.44
N PRO A 256 -9.14 16.45 8.37
CA PRO A 256 -10.42 17.16 8.33
C PRO A 256 -11.38 16.77 7.21
N TYR A 257 -10.88 16.12 6.14
CA TYR A 257 -11.64 15.75 4.94
C TYR A 257 -11.90 14.24 4.82
N VAL A 258 -11.21 13.40 5.60
CA VAL A 258 -11.37 11.94 5.54
C VAL A 258 -12.04 11.44 6.81
N TRP A 259 -13.34 11.23 6.70
CA TRP A 259 -14.20 10.59 7.70
C TRP A 259 -14.46 9.15 7.32
N VAL A 260 -14.23 8.25 8.27
CA VAL A 260 -14.47 6.81 8.07
C VAL A 260 -15.39 6.32 9.17
N PRO A 261 -16.72 6.34 8.92
CA PRO A 261 -17.71 5.85 9.86
C PRO A 261 -17.79 4.33 9.87
N TRP A 262 -18.25 3.79 11.00
CA TRP A 262 -18.64 2.39 11.13
C TRP A 262 -19.85 2.25 12.05
N ILE A 263 -20.49 1.08 12.00
CA ILE A 263 -21.67 0.79 12.81
C ILE A 263 -21.24 0.07 14.10
N ALA A 264 -21.20 0.83 15.19
CA ALA A 264 -20.77 0.39 16.50
C ALA A 264 -21.95 0.01 17.42
N LYS A 265 -21.65 -0.70 18.51
CA LYS A 265 -22.60 -0.77 19.63
C LYS A 265 -22.79 0.65 20.18
N CYS A 266 -24.01 1.00 20.53
CA CYS A 266 -24.28 2.27 21.18
C CYS A 266 -23.58 2.33 22.54
N TYR A 267 -22.76 3.37 22.72
CA TYR A 267 -22.25 3.73 24.03
C TYR A 267 -23.41 4.26 24.90
N LYS A 268 -23.30 4.03 26.21
CA LYS A 268 -24.28 4.45 27.20
C LYS A 268 -24.12 5.94 27.51
#